data_AF-A0A4P7LIA2-F1
#
_entry.id   AF-A0A4P7LIA2-F1
#
_cell.length_a   1.000
_cell.length_b   1.000
_cell.length_c   1.000
_cell.angle_alpha   90.00
_cell.angle_beta   90.00
_cell.angle_gamma   90.00
#
_symmetry.space_group_name_H-M   'P 1'
#
loop_
_entity.id
_entity.type
_entity.pdbx_description
1 polymer ?
#
loop_
_entity_poly.entity_id
_entity_poly.type
_entity_poly.pdbx_seq_one_letter_code
_entity_poly.pdbx_strand_id
1 'polypeptide(L)'
;MAHKSIRVSHVGVPGDLSVLKLKGYLKSALAGVAQSAADDEILLVKVLVPRSLGLQAGEKLLDKILQGIVDRDPRVSRVSVEFVDGEVTPEKIAESQVRTQKEIDAYGHLLQSTDNEQPD
;
A
#
# COMPACT_ATOMS: atom_id res chain seq x y z
N MET A 1 20.95 -15.28 4.17
CA MET A 1 20.38 -14.00 4.66
C MET A 1 18.90 -14.21 4.93
N ALA A 2 18.32 -13.54 5.92
CA ALA A 2 16.91 -13.77 6.29
C ALA A 2 15.99 -13.51 5.09
N HIS A 3 15.15 -14.49 4.75
CA HIS A 3 14.07 -14.31 3.77
C HIS A 3 13.14 -13.24 4.32
N LYS A 4 13.26 -12.00 3.84
CA LYS A 4 12.31 -10.94 4.21
C LYS A 4 10.97 -11.28 3.57
N SER A 5 9.98 -11.62 4.39
CA SER A 5 8.62 -11.88 3.94
C SER A 5 7.99 -10.57 3.44
N ILE A 6 7.36 -10.59 2.27
CA ILE A 6 6.62 -9.42 1.77
C ILE A 6 5.22 -9.47 2.37
N ARG A 7 4.81 -8.38 3.00
CA ARG A 7 3.46 -8.21 3.52
C ARG A 7 2.77 -7.05 2.82
N VAL A 8 1.58 -7.31 2.29
CA VAL A 8 0.76 -6.25 1.69
C VAL A 8 -0.46 -5.98 2.55
N SER A 9 -0.61 -4.72 2.94
CA SER A 9 -1.77 -4.25 3.70
C SER A 9 -2.60 -3.31 2.85
N HIS A 10 -3.92 -3.45 2.91
CA HIS A 10 -4.84 -2.64 2.13
C HIS A 10 -5.59 -1.66 3.05
N VAL A 11 -5.65 -0.39 2.64
CA VAL A 11 -6.31 0.68 3.38
C VAL A 11 -7.37 1.30 2.47
N GLY A 12 -8.63 1.20 2.87
CA GLY A 12 -9.72 1.90 2.19
C GLY A 12 -9.87 3.33 2.70
N VAL A 13 -10.03 4.30 1.80
CA VAL A 13 -10.41 5.67 2.14
C VAL A 13 -11.93 5.82 2.04
N PRO A 14 -12.61 6.33 3.09
CA PRO A 14 -14.06 6.54 3.06
C PRO A 14 -14.48 7.51 1.96
N GLY A 15 -15.61 7.23 1.30
CA GLY A 15 -16.17 8.03 0.21
C GLY A 15 -16.57 9.44 0.61
N ASP A 16 -16.97 9.62 1.87
CA ASP A 16 -17.42 10.88 2.47
C ASP A 16 -16.27 11.71 3.08
N LEU A 17 -15.03 11.21 3.01
CA LEU A 17 -13.89 11.88 3.61
C LEU A 17 -13.52 13.16 2.84
N SER A 18 -13.55 14.31 3.52
CA SER A 18 -13.07 15.57 2.92
C SER A 18 -11.55 15.55 2.69
N VAL A 19 -11.08 16.25 1.64
CA VAL A 19 -9.65 16.43 1.32
C VAL A 19 -8.85 16.98 2.52
N LEU A 20 -9.42 17.89 3.32
CA LEU A 20 -8.76 18.42 4.52
C LEU A 20 -8.43 17.34 5.55
N LYS A 21 -9.30 16.33 5.68
CA LYS A 21 -9.13 15.21 6.63
C LYS A 21 -8.32 14.06 6.06
N LEU A 22 -8.12 14.02 4.74
CA LEU A 22 -7.41 12.95 4.03
C LEU A 22 -6.00 12.70 4.59
N LYS A 23 -5.23 13.78 4.79
CA LYS A 23 -3.87 13.67 5.35
C LYS A 23 -3.87 13.04 6.74
N GLY A 24 -4.77 13.48 7.62
CA GLY A 24 -4.88 12.97 8.99
C GLY A 24 -5.31 11.51 9.00
N TYR A 25 -6.31 11.17 8.19
CA TYR A 25 -6.79 9.79 8.03
C TYR A 25 -5.68 8.85 7.55
N LEU A 26 -5.02 9.20 6.44
CA LEU A 26 -3.95 8.38 5.86
C LEU A 26 -2.83 8.17 6.88
N LYS A 27 -2.38 9.24 7.55
CA LYS A 27 -1.34 9.14 8.57
C LYS A 27 -1.72 8.15 9.68
N SER A 28 -2.95 8.21 10.20
CA SER A 28 -3.41 7.31 11.26
C SER A 28 -3.57 5.88 10.76
N ALA A 29 -4.15 5.69 9.57
CA ALA A 29 -4.36 4.37 8.98
C ALA A 29 -3.02 3.68 8.67
N LEU A 30 -2.08 4.38 8.04
CA LEU A 30 -0.73 3.88 7.74
C LEU A 30 0.04 3.57 9.03
N ALA A 31 -0.05 4.40 10.06
CA ALA A 31 0.59 4.13 11.35
C ALA A 31 0.02 2.87 12.03
N GLY A 32 -1.30 2.63 11.95
CA GLY A 32 -1.92 1.42 12.49
C GLY A 32 -1.46 0.15 11.76
N VAL A 33 -1.31 0.25 10.43
CA VAL A 33 -0.75 -0.83 9.62
C VAL A 33 0.71 -1.09 9.96
N ALA A 34 1.53 -0.04 10.07
CA ALA A 34 2.96 -0.14 10.37
C ALA A 34 3.25 -0.69 11.78
N GLN A 35 2.35 -0.48 12.75
CA GLN A 35 2.44 -1.10 14.07
C GLN A 35 2.23 -2.61 14.04
N SER A 36 1.52 -3.11 13.02
CA SER A 36 1.20 -4.53 12.90
C SER A 36 2.26 -5.32 12.12
N ALA A 37 3.21 -4.66 11.47
CA ALA A 37 4.28 -5.29 10.70
C ALA A 37 5.47 -5.68 11.58
N ALA A 38 6.06 -6.85 11.32
CA ALA A 38 7.29 -7.27 11.99
C ALA A 38 8.53 -6.59 11.39
N ASP A 39 9.61 -6.48 12.17
CA ASP A 39 10.86 -5.82 11.77
C ASP A 39 11.58 -6.52 10.59
N ASP A 40 11.27 -7.78 10.31
CA ASP A 40 11.82 -8.57 9.20
C ASP A 40 10.94 -8.61 7.95
N GLU A 41 9.78 -7.93 7.97
CA GLU A 41 8.84 -7.87 6.84
C GLU A 41 9.06 -6.62 5.97
N ILE A 42 8.95 -6.80 4.65
CA ILE A 42 8.82 -5.68 3.71
C ILE A 42 7.34 -5.31 3.64
N LEU A 43 6.95 -4.22 4.30
CA LEU A 43 5.58 -3.74 4.30
C LEU A 43 5.28 -2.87 3.07
N LEU A 44 4.41 -3.38 2.20
CA LEU A 44 3.80 -2.64 1.11
C LEU A 44 2.38 -2.25 1.50
N VAL A 45 2.00 -0.99 1.32
CA VAL A 45 0.65 -0.52 1.65
C VAL A 45 -0.07 -0.09 0.38
N LYS A 46 -1.26 -0.64 0.14
CA LYS A 46 -2.11 -0.28 -0.99
C LYS A 46 -3.30 0.52 -0.50
N VAL A 47 -3.40 1.77 -0.93
CA VAL A 47 -4.44 2.72 -0.52
C VAL A 47 -5.48 2.80 -1.62
N LEU A 48 -6.70 2.34 -1.32
CA LEU A 48 -7.85 2.45 -2.22
C LEU A 48 -8.54 3.78 -1.97
N VAL A 49 -8.60 4.64 -2.99
CA VAL A 49 -9.16 5.99 -2.90
C VAL A 49 -10.35 6.10 -3.85
N PRO A 50 -11.51 6.60 -3.40
CA PRO A 50 -12.61 6.94 -4.29
C PRO A 50 -12.13 7.91 -5.37
N ARG A 51 -12.44 7.63 -6.64
CA ARG A 51 -11.98 8.45 -7.77
C ARG A 51 -12.42 9.90 -7.66
N SER A 52 -13.64 10.15 -7.19
CA SER A 52 -14.16 11.49 -6.89
C SER A 52 -13.25 12.24 -5.92
N LEU A 53 -12.80 11.58 -4.85
CA LEU A 53 -11.91 12.17 -3.86
C LEU A 53 -10.49 12.38 -4.41
N GLY A 54 -9.99 11.42 -5.18
CA GLY A 54 -8.70 11.56 -5.88
C GLY A 54 -8.65 12.77 -6.80
N LEU A 55 -9.72 12.98 -7.58
CA LEU A 55 -9.87 14.13 -8.46
C LEU A 55 -9.99 15.45 -7.68
N GLN A 56 -10.71 15.46 -6.56
CA GLN A 56 -10.85 16.64 -5.70
C GLN A 56 -9.56 17.01 -4.98
N ALA A 57 -8.82 16.02 -4.47
CA ALA A 57 -7.55 16.24 -3.79
C ALA A 57 -6.42 16.61 -4.77
N GLY A 58 -6.47 16.04 -5.97
CA GLY A 58 -5.39 16.08 -6.95
C GLY A 58 -4.31 15.04 -6.67
N GLU A 59 -3.90 14.31 -7.71
CA GLU A 59 -2.92 13.22 -7.62
C GLU A 59 -1.60 13.67 -6.98
N LYS A 60 -1.11 14.88 -7.33
CA LYS A 60 0.11 15.45 -6.76
C LYS A 60 0.03 15.67 -5.24
N LEU A 61 -1.14 16.06 -4.73
CA LEU A 61 -1.31 16.27 -3.30
C LEU A 61 -1.30 14.94 -2.57
N LEU A 62 -2.02 13.96 -3.10
CA LEU A 62 -2.07 12.61 -2.55
C LEU A 62 -0.68 11.98 -2.53
N ASP A 63 0.04 12.05 -3.65
CA ASP A 63 1.41 11.55 -3.77
C ASP A 63 2.35 12.21 -2.74
N LYS A 64 2.30 13.54 -2.62
CA LYS A 64 3.10 14.27 -1.62
C LYS A 64 2.77 13.88 -0.17
N ILE A 65 1.49 13.64 0.14
CA ILE A 65 1.07 13.19 1.46
C ILE A 65 1.64 11.81 1.76
N LEU A 66 1.53 10.88 0.81
CA LEU A 66 1.98 9.49 0.98
C LEU A 66 3.50 9.41 1.06
N GLN A 67 4.21 10.11 0.17
CA GLN A 67 5.66 10.23 0.22
C GLN A 67 6.12 10.76 1.58
N GLY A 68 5.49 11.83 2.08
CA GLY A 68 5.81 12.38 3.39
C GLY A 68 5.50 11.45 4.57
N ILE A 69 4.68 10.41 4.39
CA ILE A 69 4.45 9.36 5.40
C ILE A 69 5.55 8.30 5.30
N VAL A 70 5.88 7.84 4.09
CA VAL A 70 6.97 6.87 3.85
C VAL A 70 8.31 7.40 4.35
N ASP A 71 8.64 8.66 4.04
CA ASP A 71 9.88 9.31 4.50
C ASP A 71 9.98 9.41 6.04
N ARG A 72 8.85 9.35 6.75
CA ARG A 72 8.81 9.46 8.22
C ARG A 72 8.76 8.12 8.94
N ASP A 73 8.31 7.06 8.27
CA ASP A 73 8.10 5.75 8.87
C ASP A 73 8.93 4.68 8.13
N PRO A 74 10.11 4.31 8.65
CA PRO A 74 11.02 3.38 7.97
C PRO A 74 10.45 1.96 7.86
N ARG A 75 9.35 1.65 8.55
CA ARG A 75 8.68 0.34 8.45
C ARG A 75 7.88 0.22 7.16
N VAL A 76 7.38 1.33 6.62
CA VAL A 76 6.62 1.34 5.38
C VAL A 76 7.60 1.40 4.21
N SER A 77 7.78 0.28 3.51
CA SER A 77 8.72 0.22 2.38
C SER A 77 8.19 0.91 1.13
N ARG A 78 6.88 0.81 0.87
CA ARG A 78 6.24 1.45 -0.28
C ARG A 78 4.75 1.64 -0.07
N VAL A 79 4.22 2.75 -0.60
CA VAL A 79 2.78 2.97 -0.69
C VAL A 79 2.37 3.09 -2.15
N SER A 80 1.32 2.37 -2.54
CA SER A 80 0.70 2.45 -3.86
C SER A 80 -0.74 2.91 -3.73
N VAL A 81 -1.19 3.75 -4.65
CA VAL A 81 -2.58 4.22 -4.71
C VAL A 81 -3.34 3.48 -5.79
N GLU A 82 -4.55 3.08 -5.46
CA GLU A 82 -5.52 2.57 -6.42
C GLU A 82 -6.78 3.44 -6.39
N PHE A 83 -7.14 4.03 -7.52
CA PHE A 83 -8.40 4.75 -7.64
C PHE A 83 -9.53 3.80 -7.93
N VAL A 84 -10.59 3.90 -7.13
CA VAL A 84 -11.77 3.06 -7.22
C VAL A 84 -12.95 3.90 -7.65
N ASP A 85 -13.68 3.45 -8.67
CA ASP A 85 -14.93 4.10 -9.07
C ASP A 85 -16.03 3.82 -8.03
N GLY A 86 -16.64 4.89 -7.49
CA GLY A 86 -17.65 4.81 -6.43
C GLY A 86 -17.07 4.60 -5.03
N GLU A 87 -17.88 4.04 -4.13
CA GLU A 87 -17.48 3.78 -2.75
C GLU A 87 -16.45 2.66 -2.63
N VAL A 88 -15.53 2.79 -1.67
CA VAL A 88 -14.56 1.74 -1.33
C VAL A 88 -15.23 0.76 -0.37
N THR A 89 -15.80 -0.30 -0.92
CA THR A 89 -16.45 -1.37 -0.15
C THR A 89 -15.46 -2.46 0.27
N PRO A 90 -15.76 -3.26 1.32
CA PRO A 90 -14.93 -4.40 1.69
C PRO A 90 -14.70 -5.39 0.55
N GLU A 91 -15.68 -5.56 -0.34
CA GLU A 91 -15.58 -6.41 -1.53
C GLU A 91 -14.48 -5.92 -2.47
N LYS A 92 -14.42 -4.62 -2.77
CA LYS A 92 -13.37 -4.06 -3.63
C LYS A 92 -11.99 -4.13 -2.99
N ILE A 93 -11.92 -4.01 -1.67
CA ILE A 93 -10.67 -4.23 -0.92
C ILE A 93 -10.25 -5.70 -1.02
N ALA A 94 -11.19 -6.65 -0.94
CA ALA A 94 -10.91 -8.07 -1.12
C ALA A 94 -10.49 -8.41 -2.56
N GLU A 95 -11.13 -7.83 -3.57
CA GLU A 95 -10.74 -7.98 -4.97
C GLU A 95 -9.33 -7.44 -5.23
N SER A 96 -9.01 -6.25 -4.71
CA SER A 96 -7.67 -5.67 -4.79
C SER A 96 -6.63 -6.53 -4.06
N GLN A 97 -6.99 -7.12 -2.91
CA GLN A 97 -6.14 -8.09 -2.20
C GLN A 97 -5.86 -9.33 -3.05
N VAL A 98 -6.90 -9.97 -3.60
CA VAL A 98 -6.74 -11.18 -4.42
C VAL A 98 -5.91 -10.88 -5.67
N ARG A 99 -6.14 -9.73 -6.31
CA ARG A 99 -5.36 -9.32 -7.49
C ARG A 99 -3.89 -9.09 -7.12
N THR A 100 -3.64 -8.36 -6.04
CA THR A 100 -2.27 -8.06 -5.60
C THR A 100 -1.54 -9.33 -5.13
N GLN A 101 -2.23 -10.25 -4.46
CA GLN A 101 -1.65 -11.53 -4.07
C GLN A 101 -1.29 -12.37 -5.31
N LYS A 102 -2.18 -12.42 -6.31
CA LYS A 102 -1.88 -13.08 -7.59
C LYS A 102 -0.68 -12.46 -8.30
N GLU A 103 -0.55 -11.14 -8.30
CA GLU A 103 0.61 -10.44 -8.86
C GLU A 103 1.88 -10.82 -8.08
N ILE A 104 1.83 -10.84 -6.76
CA ILE A 104 2.97 -11.23 -5.92
C ILE A 104 3.33 -12.69 -6.12
N ASP A 105 2.38 -13.61 -6.22
CA ASP A 105 2.68 -15.02 -6.51
C ASP A 105 3.27 -15.16 -7.93
N ALA A 106 2.73 -14.39 -8.88
CA ALA A 106 3.20 -14.35 -10.26
C ALA A 106 4.52 -13.58 -10.45
N TYR A 107 5.01 -12.80 -9.49
CA TYR A 107 6.32 -12.14 -9.56
C TYR A 107 7.27 -12.61 -8.45
N GLY A 108 6.78 -13.36 -7.48
CA GLY A 108 7.54 -13.84 -6.33
C GLY A 108 8.64 -14.81 -6.73
N HIS A 109 8.46 -15.51 -7.85
CA HIS A 109 9.52 -16.32 -8.46
C HIS A 109 10.71 -15.48 -8.94
N LEU A 110 10.53 -14.19 -9.29
CA LEU A 110 11.64 -13.30 -9.66
C LEU A 110 12.51 -12.93 -8.45
N LEU A 111 11.95 -12.96 -7.24
CA LEU A 111 12.70 -12.77 -6.00
C LEU A 111 13.48 -14.03 -5.59
N GLN A 112 13.09 -15.21 -6.10
CA GLN A 112 13.82 -16.47 -5.87
C GLN A 112 14.99 -16.65 -6.84
N SER A 113 14.95 -16.04 -8.03
CA SER A 113 15.97 -16.27 -9.07
C SER A 113 17.32 -15.59 -8.82
N THR A 114 17.43 -14.65 -7.89
CA THR A 114 18.72 -13.99 -7.58
C THR A 114 19.68 -14.81 -6.70
N ASP A 115 19.28 -16.00 -6.23
CA ASP A 115 20.15 -16.85 -5.39
C ASP A 115 20.90 -17.94 -6.19
N ASN A 116 20.66 -18.06 -7.51
CA ASN A 116 21.11 -19.22 -8.29
C ASN A 116 22.08 -18.91 -9.44
N GLU A 117 22.89 -17.86 -9.34
CA GLU A 117 24.03 -17.66 -10.25
C GLU A 117 25.31 -17.29 -9.50
N GLN A 118 26.00 -18.32 -9.01
CA GLN A 118 27.46 -18.35 -9.00
C GLN A 118 27.95 -19.79 -9.15
N PRO A 119 28.25 -20.26 -10.37
CA PRO A 119 29.12 -21.41 -10.55
C PRO A 119 30.58 -20.95 -10.41
N ASP A 120 31.34 -21.77 -9.69
CA ASP A 120 32.80 -21.72 -9.48
C ASP A 120 33.60 -21.76 -10.79
#